data_AF-A0A847N9A5-F1
#
_entry.id   AF-A0A847N9A5-F1
#
_cell.length_a   1.000
_cell.length_b   1.000
_cell.length_c   1.000
_cell.angle_alpha   90.00
_cell.angle_beta   90.00
_cell.angle_gamma   90.00
#
_symmetry.space_group_name_H-M   'P 1'
#
loop_
_entity.id
_entity.type
_entity.pdbx_description
1 polymer ?
#
loop_
_entity_poly.entity_id
_entity_poly.type
_entity_poly.pdbx_seq_one_letter_code
_entity_poly.pdbx_strand_id
1 'polypeptide(L)'
;MAYEHYFNSLGYKVAIPDHLHLIVEDFQRHTGLKVDGIIGIRTRAKMNKYNKLNYCPEVFEPIKPYIPYSDKQIESLMQNEFIGLGSAFNYYAKLNDFDVLHSVGHGGLESGWGTSPIAKRKNNIYGWTAYDSSPMASAKGFKDKAECIEYWSYEFNRTYLEPDGDWYSGNNEYCVNINYASSPVAGVNKSFIVQQLRRRLNG
;
A
#
# COMPACT_ATOMS: atom_id res chain seq x y z
N MET A 1 -24.69 -7.75 -6.59
CA MET A 1 -24.96 -7.63 -5.14
C MET A 1 -24.22 -8.65 -4.26
N ALA A 2 -24.10 -9.94 -4.62
CA ALA A 2 -23.37 -10.91 -3.77
C ALA A 2 -21.83 -10.81 -3.85
N TYR A 3 -21.28 -10.38 -4.99
CA TYR A 3 -19.84 -10.35 -5.21
C TYR A 3 -19.17 -9.12 -4.62
N GLU A 4 -19.87 -7.99 -4.61
CA GLU A 4 -19.45 -6.73 -4.02
C GLU A 4 -19.25 -6.91 -2.51
N HIS A 5 -20.21 -7.55 -1.83
CA HIS A 5 -20.07 -7.87 -0.41
C HIS A 5 -18.89 -8.82 -0.16
N TYR A 6 -18.71 -9.83 -1.01
CA TYR A 6 -17.56 -10.74 -0.92
C TYR A 6 -16.24 -9.99 -1.04
N PHE A 7 -16.04 -9.18 -2.08
CA PHE A 7 -14.77 -8.47 -2.29
C PHE A 7 -14.54 -7.39 -1.22
N ASN A 8 -15.59 -6.71 -0.76
CA ASN A 8 -15.49 -5.80 0.37
C ASN A 8 -14.99 -6.54 1.63
N SER A 9 -15.48 -7.77 1.87
CA SER A 9 -15.00 -8.60 2.99
C SER A 9 -13.53 -9.02 2.87
N LEU A 10 -12.93 -8.95 1.66
CA LEU A 10 -11.51 -9.18 1.44
C LEU A 10 -10.64 -7.91 1.55
N GLY A 11 -11.25 -6.74 1.80
CA GLY A 11 -10.54 -5.47 1.92
C GLY A 11 -10.52 -4.63 0.64
N TYR A 12 -11.27 -5.01 -0.40
CA TYR A 12 -11.40 -4.16 -1.59
C TYR A 12 -12.37 -3.00 -1.34
N LYS A 13 -12.01 -1.81 -1.87
CA LYS A 13 -12.89 -0.64 -1.83
C LYS A 13 -13.90 -0.71 -2.97
N VAL A 14 -15.04 -1.34 -2.70
CA VAL A 14 -16.17 -1.45 -3.65
C VAL A 14 -17.08 -0.22 -3.53
N ALA A 15 -16.57 0.94 -3.95
CA ALA A 15 -17.31 2.22 -3.86
C ALA A 15 -18.19 2.50 -5.09
N ILE A 16 -17.85 1.93 -6.26
CA ILE A 16 -18.52 2.18 -7.54
C ILE A 16 -18.66 0.85 -8.29
N PRO A 17 -19.88 0.45 -8.73
CA PRO A 17 -20.10 -0.82 -9.45
C PRO A 17 -19.22 -1.00 -10.70
N ASP A 18 -18.93 0.09 -11.42
CA ASP A 18 -18.10 0.08 -12.64
C ASP A 18 -16.65 -0.35 -12.37
N HIS A 19 -16.20 -0.33 -11.12
CA HIS A 19 -14.87 -0.77 -10.72
C HIS A 19 -14.77 -2.27 -10.39
N LEU A 20 -15.88 -3.01 -10.44
CA LEU A 20 -15.88 -4.45 -10.10
C LEU A 20 -14.93 -5.25 -10.98
N HIS A 21 -14.81 -4.90 -12.27
CA HIS A 21 -13.88 -5.59 -13.18
C HIS A 21 -12.42 -5.45 -12.72
N LEU A 22 -11.98 -4.27 -12.27
CA LEU A 22 -10.63 -4.03 -11.75
C LEU A 22 -10.34 -4.88 -10.50
N ILE A 23 -11.33 -5.01 -9.62
CA ILE A 23 -11.23 -5.85 -8.42
C ILE A 23 -11.13 -7.33 -8.79
N VAL A 24 -11.95 -7.79 -9.75
CA VAL A 24 -11.91 -9.18 -10.22
C VAL A 24 -10.57 -9.50 -10.88
N GLU A 25 -10.05 -8.60 -11.72
CA GLU A 25 -8.73 -8.74 -12.34
C GLU A 25 -7.60 -8.83 -11.30
N ASP A 26 -7.66 -7.99 -10.27
CA ASP A 26 -6.68 -7.99 -9.19
C ASP A 26 -6.76 -9.25 -8.33
N PHE A 27 -7.96 -9.70 -7.97
CA PHE A 27 -8.17 -10.97 -7.29
C PHE A 27 -7.66 -12.15 -8.13
N GLN A 28 -7.91 -12.15 -9.43
CA GLN A 28 -7.39 -13.18 -10.35
C GLN A 28 -5.86 -13.20 -10.35
N ARG A 29 -5.21 -12.02 -10.38
CA ARG A 29 -3.76 -11.87 -10.33
C ARG A 29 -3.18 -12.50 -9.05
N HIS A 30 -3.72 -12.15 -7.88
CA HIS A 30 -3.24 -12.67 -6.59
C HIS A 30 -3.55 -14.14 -6.35
N THR A 31 -4.57 -14.68 -7.02
CA THR A 31 -4.95 -16.09 -6.88
C THR A 31 -4.38 -17.00 -7.96
N GLY A 32 -3.52 -16.47 -8.85
CA GLY A 32 -2.85 -17.22 -9.91
C GLY A 32 -3.80 -17.69 -11.02
N LEU A 33 -4.86 -16.93 -11.28
CA LEU A 33 -5.78 -17.17 -12.39
C LEU A 33 -5.38 -16.37 -13.63
N LYS A 34 -5.96 -16.73 -14.78
CA LYS A 34 -5.99 -15.85 -15.95
C LYS A 34 -6.71 -14.56 -15.54
N VAL A 35 -6.11 -13.42 -15.87
CA VAL A 35 -6.68 -12.10 -15.66
C VAL A 35 -7.58 -11.76 -16.86
N ASP A 36 -8.89 -11.90 -16.68
CA ASP A 36 -9.90 -11.58 -17.70
C ASP A 36 -11.06 -10.73 -17.16
N GLY A 37 -11.07 -10.41 -15.87
CA GLY A 37 -12.11 -9.58 -15.24
C GLY A 37 -13.48 -10.28 -15.13
N ILE A 38 -13.57 -11.56 -15.51
CA ILE A 38 -14.82 -12.31 -15.56
C ILE A 38 -14.93 -13.25 -14.35
N ILE A 39 -16.06 -13.18 -13.65
CA ILE A 39 -16.42 -14.12 -12.60
C ILE A 39 -16.95 -15.42 -13.23
N GLY A 40 -16.03 -16.24 -13.74
CA GLY A 40 -16.29 -17.58 -14.26
C GLY A 40 -16.21 -18.68 -13.19
N ILE A 41 -16.32 -19.95 -13.61
CA ILE A 41 -16.25 -21.11 -12.70
C ILE A 41 -14.93 -21.14 -11.91
N ARG A 42 -13.80 -20.80 -12.55
CA ARG A 42 -12.48 -20.77 -11.90
C ARG A 42 -12.38 -19.66 -10.86
N THR A 43 -12.88 -18.47 -11.17
CA THR A 43 -12.94 -17.34 -10.22
C THR A 43 -13.82 -17.71 -9.02
N ARG A 44 -15.01 -18.26 -9.25
CA ARG A 44 -15.91 -18.74 -8.17
C ARG A 44 -15.26 -19.81 -7.30
N ALA A 45 -14.51 -20.74 -7.88
CA ALA A 45 -13.79 -21.76 -7.11
C ALA A 45 -12.74 -21.14 -6.17
N LYS A 46 -12.01 -20.11 -6.60
CA LYS A 46 -11.11 -19.34 -5.71
C LYS A 46 -11.89 -18.54 -4.67
N MET A 47 -13.03 -17.97 -5.02
CA MET A 47 -13.87 -17.22 -4.07
C MET A 47 -14.36 -18.09 -2.91
N ASN A 48 -14.69 -19.36 -3.18
CA ASN A 48 -15.07 -20.32 -2.14
C ASN A 48 -13.89 -20.74 -1.23
N LYS A 49 -12.65 -20.55 -1.69
CA LYS A 49 -11.44 -20.89 -0.94
C LYS A 49 -10.97 -19.73 -0.04
N TYR A 50 -11.10 -18.51 -0.53
CA TYR A 50 -10.52 -17.32 0.10
C TYR A 50 -11.56 -16.52 0.89
N ASN A 51 -11.15 -16.10 2.08
CA ASN A 51 -11.88 -15.19 2.96
C ASN A 51 -10.88 -14.22 3.63
N LYS A 52 -11.39 -13.32 4.48
CA LYS A 52 -10.59 -12.30 5.15
C LYS A 52 -9.39 -12.84 5.97
N LEU A 53 -9.44 -14.09 6.40
CA LEU A 53 -8.40 -14.71 7.25
C LEU A 53 -7.25 -15.33 6.45
N ASN A 54 -7.48 -15.69 5.18
CA ASN A 54 -6.51 -16.46 4.40
C ASN A 54 -6.19 -15.88 3.02
N TYR A 55 -6.78 -14.72 2.68
CA TYR A 55 -6.46 -13.98 1.47
C TYR A 55 -5.29 -13.01 1.69
N CYS A 56 -5.56 -11.87 2.34
CA CYS A 56 -4.57 -10.90 2.79
C CYS A 56 -5.07 -10.25 4.09
N PRO A 57 -4.96 -10.94 5.24
CA PRO A 57 -5.42 -10.41 6.52
C PRO A 57 -4.77 -9.07 6.90
N GLU A 58 -3.55 -8.81 6.40
CA GLU A 58 -2.77 -7.60 6.63
C GLU A 58 -3.49 -6.31 6.20
N VAL A 59 -4.52 -6.39 5.34
CA VAL A 59 -5.34 -5.23 4.96
C VAL A 59 -6.19 -4.68 6.11
N PHE A 60 -6.50 -5.53 7.09
CA PHE A 60 -7.29 -5.18 8.26
C PHE A 60 -6.46 -5.06 9.54
N GLU A 61 -5.17 -5.39 9.48
CA GLU A 61 -4.28 -5.32 10.64
C GLU A 61 -3.88 -3.88 10.96
N PRO A 62 -3.66 -3.56 12.25
CA PRO A 62 -3.21 -2.24 12.66
C PRO A 62 -1.90 -1.80 12.00
N ILE A 63 -1.83 -0.54 11.54
CA ILE A 63 -0.59 0.08 11.05
C ILE A 63 0.24 0.62 12.22
N LYS A 64 -0.41 1.20 13.24
CA LYS A 64 0.20 1.58 14.53
C LYS A 64 0.05 0.47 15.58
N PRO A 65 0.98 0.34 16.56
CA PRO A 65 2.15 1.19 16.80
C PRO A 65 3.36 0.81 15.94
N TYR A 66 4.47 1.53 16.13
CA TYR A 66 5.77 1.12 15.59
C TYR A 66 6.18 -0.28 16.07
N ILE A 67 6.72 -1.09 15.13
CA ILE A 67 7.28 -2.40 15.42
C ILE A 67 8.82 -2.30 15.40
N PRO A 68 9.53 -2.74 16.46
CA PRO A 68 10.97 -2.56 16.59
C PRO A 68 11.76 -3.50 15.67
N TYR A 69 12.12 -3.00 14.49
CA TYR A 69 13.11 -3.61 13.60
C TYR A 69 14.46 -2.91 13.72
N SER A 70 15.53 -3.63 13.42
CA SER A 70 16.85 -3.03 13.21
C SER A 70 16.96 -2.42 11.81
N ASP A 71 17.78 -1.39 11.64
CA ASP A 71 18.04 -0.79 10.33
C ASP A 71 18.56 -1.82 9.33
N LYS A 72 19.33 -2.82 9.80
CA LYS A 72 19.82 -3.92 8.96
C LYS A 72 18.69 -4.83 8.46
N GLN A 73 17.67 -5.09 9.28
CA GLN A 73 16.49 -5.85 8.85
C GLN A 73 15.75 -5.08 7.77
N ILE A 74 15.50 -3.78 7.96
CA ILE A 74 14.79 -2.97 6.97
C ILE A 74 15.62 -2.80 5.69
N GLU A 75 16.92 -2.57 5.82
CA GLU A 75 17.84 -2.51 4.67
C GLU A 75 17.83 -3.82 3.86
N SER A 76 17.74 -4.98 4.50
CA SER A 76 17.69 -6.27 3.80
C SER A 76 16.43 -6.47 2.92
N LEU A 77 15.40 -5.64 3.15
CA LEU A 77 14.17 -5.63 2.35
C LEU A 77 14.28 -4.73 1.11
N MET A 78 15.21 -3.78 1.12
CA MET A 78 15.34 -2.77 0.07
C MET A 78 15.76 -3.38 -1.26
N GLN A 79 15.32 -2.75 -2.35
CA GLN A 79 15.67 -3.14 -3.71
C GLN A 79 15.68 -1.91 -4.61
N ASN A 80 16.37 -2.03 -5.75
CA ASN A 80 16.52 -0.94 -6.72
C ASN A 80 16.98 0.38 -6.05
N GLU A 81 16.25 1.46 -6.29
CA GLU A 81 16.57 2.81 -5.86
C GLU A 81 16.29 3.07 -4.38
N PHE A 82 15.81 2.04 -3.65
CA PHE A 82 15.61 2.07 -2.20
C PHE A 82 16.83 1.55 -1.41
N ILE A 83 17.80 0.90 -2.07
CA ILE A 83 19.02 0.42 -1.41
C ILE A 83 19.73 1.62 -0.75
N GLY A 84 20.09 1.47 0.52
CA GLY A 84 20.68 2.50 1.37
C GLY A 84 19.68 3.39 2.12
N LEU A 85 18.37 3.17 1.95
CA LEU A 85 17.33 3.96 2.63
C LEU A 85 16.74 3.27 3.87
N GLY A 86 17.19 2.06 4.23
CA GLY A 86 16.56 1.28 5.30
C GLY A 86 16.53 1.99 6.65
N SER A 87 17.61 2.70 7.01
CA SER A 87 17.65 3.50 8.24
C SER A 87 16.72 4.71 8.20
N ALA A 88 16.58 5.38 7.04
CA ALA A 88 15.65 6.50 6.89
C ALA A 88 14.21 6.05 7.08
N PHE A 89 13.80 4.96 6.41
CA PHE A 89 12.48 4.36 6.61
C PHE A 89 12.22 4.03 8.08
N ASN A 90 13.13 3.32 8.71
CA ASN A 90 12.96 2.86 10.08
C ASN A 90 12.91 4.02 11.09
N TYR A 91 13.77 5.01 10.92
CA TYR A 91 13.83 6.19 11.77
C TYR A 91 12.53 7.00 11.74
N TYR A 92 12.04 7.35 10.56
CA TYR A 92 10.83 8.18 10.45
C TYR A 92 9.54 7.42 10.77
N ALA A 93 9.51 6.10 10.55
CA ALA A 93 8.42 5.25 11.05
C ALA A 93 8.37 5.20 12.57
N LYS A 94 9.54 5.06 13.23
CA LYS A 94 9.65 5.10 14.69
C LYS A 94 9.23 6.45 15.27
N LEU A 95 9.65 7.56 14.67
CA LEU A 95 9.26 8.90 15.12
C LEU A 95 7.75 9.16 15.04
N ASN A 96 7.07 8.52 14.08
CA ASN A 96 5.64 8.68 13.82
C ASN A 96 4.79 7.51 14.34
N ASP A 97 5.38 6.59 15.10
CA ASP A 97 4.70 5.46 15.74
C ASP A 97 3.88 4.56 14.80
N PHE A 98 4.45 4.16 13.67
CA PHE A 98 3.82 3.19 12.78
C PHE A 98 4.77 2.08 12.31
N ASP A 99 4.23 0.93 11.91
CA ASP A 99 4.99 -0.17 11.32
C ASP A 99 5.64 0.26 9.99
N VAL A 100 6.97 0.34 9.99
CA VAL A 100 7.82 0.73 8.86
C VAL A 100 7.51 -0.01 7.57
N LEU A 101 7.00 -1.25 7.64
CA LEU A 101 6.70 -2.05 6.45
C LEU A 101 5.60 -1.43 5.59
N HIS A 102 4.70 -0.65 6.19
CA HIS A 102 3.69 0.10 5.44
C HIS A 102 4.32 1.25 4.64
N SER A 103 5.25 2.00 5.23
CA SER A 103 5.98 3.04 4.49
C SER A 103 6.80 2.45 3.33
N VAL A 104 7.51 1.34 3.56
CA VAL A 104 8.23 0.62 2.50
C VAL A 104 7.26 0.12 1.42
N GLY A 105 6.13 -0.48 1.82
CA GLY A 105 5.14 -1.03 0.89
C GLY A 105 4.48 0.02 0.02
N HIS A 106 4.08 1.16 0.60
CA HIS A 106 3.57 2.32 -0.13
C HIS A 106 4.62 2.84 -1.11
N GLY A 107 5.82 3.19 -0.62
CA GLY A 107 6.87 3.70 -1.49
C GLY A 107 7.22 2.74 -2.62
N GLY A 108 7.34 1.45 -2.32
CA GLY A 108 7.65 0.40 -3.28
C GLY A 108 6.60 0.28 -4.39
N LEU A 109 5.31 0.29 -4.03
CA LEU A 109 4.21 0.24 -4.99
C LEU A 109 4.11 1.51 -5.83
N GLU A 110 4.08 2.68 -5.19
CA GLU A 110 3.80 3.97 -5.84
C GLU A 110 4.92 4.43 -6.78
N SER A 111 6.15 3.97 -6.54
CA SER A 111 7.31 4.36 -7.35
C SER A 111 7.98 3.23 -8.12
N GLY A 112 7.47 2.01 -8.04
CA GLY A 112 8.17 0.84 -8.56
C GLY A 112 9.56 0.71 -7.93
N TRP A 113 9.63 0.81 -6.60
CA TRP A 113 10.87 0.78 -5.81
C TRP A 113 11.86 1.86 -6.24
N GLY A 114 11.33 3.08 -6.40
CA GLY A 114 12.04 4.30 -6.75
C GLY A 114 12.43 4.42 -8.23
N THR A 115 12.00 3.51 -9.10
CA THR A 115 12.40 3.50 -10.50
C THR A 115 11.53 4.36 -11.42
N SER A 116 10.37 4.83 -10.93
CA SER A 116 9.45 5.67 -11.70
C SER A 116 10.08 7.00 -12.12
N PRO A 117 9.60 7.62 -13.22
CA PRO A 117 10.10 8.92 -13.65
C PRO A 117 10.00 10.01 -12.58
N ILE A 118 8.91 10.02 -11.79
CA ILE A 118 8.70 10.99 -10.71
C ILE A 118 9.70 10.74 -9.58
N ALA A 119 9.90 9.48 -9.17
CA ALA A 119 10.89 9.14 -8.15
C ALA A 119 12.32 9.52 -8.58
N LYS A 120 12.70 9.26 -9.83
CA LYS A 120 14.04 9.58 -10.35
C LYS A 120 14.29 11.08 -10.51
N ARG A 121 13.30 11.83 -10.97
CA ARG A 121 13.47 13.26 -11.30
C ARG A 121 13.18 14.20 -10.13
N LYS A 122 12.33 13.76 -9.21
CA LYS A 122 11.81 14.59 -8.10
C LYS A 122 12.09 14.00 -6.73
N ASN A 123 12.76 12.85 -6.64
CA ASN A 123 12.96 12.08 -5.41
C ASN A 123 11.64 11.72 -4.69
N ASN A 124 10.51 11.77 -5.40
CA ASN A 124 9.19 11.59 -4.84
C ASN A 124 8.75 10.13 -5.03
N ILE A 125 8.94 9.32 -3.98
CA ILE A 125 8.70 7.88 -4.02
C ILE A 125 7.27 7.47 -3.63
N TYR A 126 6.44 8.43 -3.20
CA TYR A 126 5.05 8.18 -2.80
C TYR A 126 4.01 8.82 -3.73
N GLY A 127 4.45 9.47 -4.81
CA GLY A 127 3.56 10.19 -5.72
C GLY A 127 2.89 11.42 -5.09
N TRP A 128 3.48 12.02 -4.06
CA TRP A 128 2.88 13.12 -3.33
C TRP A 128 2.56 14.29 -4.27
N THR A 129 1.31 14.78 -4.28
CA THR A 129 0.78 15.84 -5.18
C THR A 129 0.88 15.54 -6.68
N ALA A 130 1.10 14.28 -7.08
CA ALA A 130 1.08 13.87 -8.48
C ALA A 130 -0.36 13.70 -8.98
N TYR A 131 -1.06 14.80 -9.25
CA TYR A 131 -2.45 14.76 -9.72
C TYR A 131 -2.60 14.13 -11.11
N ASP A 132 -3.67 13.37 -11.35
CA ASP A 132 -3.93 12.66 -12.61
C ASP A 132 -3.86 13.55 -13.87
N SER A 133 -4.31 14.81 -13.75
CA SER A 133 -4.31 15.77 -14.87
C SER A 133 -2.92 16.28 -15.24
N SER A 134 -1.94 16.18 -14.34
CA SER A 134 -0.59 16.71 -14.54
C SER A 134 0.46 16.04 -13.63
N PRO A 135 0.62 14.70 -13.65
CA PRO A 135 1.31 13.98 -12.57
C PRO A 135 2.74 14.43 -12.36
N MET A 136 3.50 14.60 -13.46
CA MET A 136 4.88 15.06 -13.39
C MET A 136 5.00 16.53 -13.01
N ALA A 137 4.13 17.41 -13.51
CA ALA A 137 4.24 18.84 -13.25
C ALA A 137 3.89 19.17 -11.79
N SER A 138 2.80 18.58 -11.29
CA SER A 138 2.27 18.83 -9.96
C SER A 138 3.01 18.12 -8.83
N ALA A 139 3.67 16.99 -9.11
CA ALA A 139 4.39 16.22 -8.09
C ALA A 139 5.39 17.11 -7.32
N LYS A 140 5.38 17.02 -6.00
CA LYS A 140 6.35 17.71 -5.14
C LYS A 140 7.75 17.18 -5.44
N GLY A 141 8.71 18.10 -5.53
CA GLY A 141 10.14 17.78 -5.58
C GLY A 141 10.73 17.76 -4.17
N PHE A 142 11.62 16.80 -3.95
CA PHE A 142 12.42 16.67 -2.73
C PHE A 142 13.91 16.69 -3.07
N LYS A 143 14.73 17.14 -2.12
CA LYS A 143 16.20 17.17 -2.19
C LYS A 143 16.76 15.77 -2.44
N ASP A 144 16.27 14.79 -1.71
CA ASP A 144 16.63 13.38 -1.83
C ASP A 144 15.45 12.49 -1.37
N LYS A 145 15.59 11.17 -1.54
CA LYS A 145 14.52 10.23 -1.18
C LYS A 145 14.32 10.14 0.35
N ALA A 146 15.34 10.46 1.16
CA ALA A 146 15.21 10.46 2.61
C ALA A 146 14.32 11.61 3.09
N GLU A 147 14.47 12.81 2.52
CA GLU A 147 13.56 13.94 2.77
C GLU A 147 12.12 13.61 2.34
N CYS A 148 11.94 12.85 1.26
CA CYS A 148 10.62 12.38 0.85
C CYS A 148 10.00 11.41 1.87
N ILE A 149 10.79 10.47 2.40
CA ILE A 149 10.36 9.54 3.47
C ILE A 149 9.97 10.30 4.73
N GLU A 150 10.78 11.28 5.15
CA GLU A 150 10.49 12.14 6.28
C GLU A 150 9.14 12.83 6.13
N TYR A 151 9.00 13.60 5.06
CA TYR A 151 7.82 14.41 4.81
C TYR A 151 6.57 13.54 4.72
N TRP A 152 6.65 12.43 3.98
CA TRP A 152 5.52 11.51 3.84
C TRP A 152 5.15 10.88 5.18
N SER A 153 6.10 10.47 6.00
CA SER A 153 5.82 9.82 7.29
C SER A 153 5.06 10.73 8.25
N TYR A 154 5.45 12.02 8.31
CA TYR A 154 4.75 13.02 9.11
C TYR A 154 3.33 13.28 8.61
N GLU A 155 3.18 13.51 7.30
CA GLU A 155 1.88 13.75 6.68
C GLU A 155 0.96 12.54 6.81
N PHE A 156 1.48 11.34 6.53
CA PHE A 156 0.72 10.09 6.61
C PHE A 156 0.18 9.86 8.01
N ASN A 157 1.03 9.97 9.04
CA ASN A 157 0.57 9.77 10.41
C ASN A 157 -0.48 10.82 10.81
N ARG A 158 -0.16 12.12 10.67
CA ARG A 158 -1.04 13.20 11.14
C ARG A 158 -2.38 13.29 10.39
N THR A 159 -2.45 12.83 9.15
CA THR A 159 -3.66 12.98 8.32
C THR A 159 -4.48 11.70 8.20
N TYR A 160 -3.87 10.52 8.24
CA TYR A 160 -4.56 9.23 8.00
C TYR A 160 -4.58 8.28 9.19
N LEU A 161 -3.62 8.36 10.12
CA LEU A 161 -3.49 7.38 11.22
C LEU A 161 -3.91 7.92 12.58
N GLU A 162 -3.84 9.24 12.80
CA GLU A 162 -4.33 9.86 14.04
C GLU A 162 -5.84 10.11 13.98
N PRO A 163 -6.62 9.81 15.05
CA PRO A 163 -8.07 9.99 15.06
C PRO A 163 -8.59 11.41 14.77
N ASP A 164 -7.76 12.43 14.99
CA ASP A 164 -8.05 13.85 14.72
C ASP A 164 -7.58 14.32 13.34
N GLY A 165 -6.95 13.44 12.55
CA GLY A 165 -6.51 13.73 11.19
C GLY A 165 -7.67 13.89 10.21
N ASP A 166 -7.54 14.84 9.28
CA ASP A 166 -8.58 15.22 8.30
C ASP A 166 -9.14 14.04 7.48
N TRP A 167 -8.31 13.00 7.26
CA TRP A 167 -8.65 11.85 6.42
C TRP A 167 -8.70 10.54 7.21
N TYR A 168 -8.72 10.60 8.54
CA TYR A 168 -8.79 9.42 9.38
C TYR A 168 -10.07 8.63 9.11
N SER A 169 -9.93 7.33 8.87
CA SER A 169 -11.06 6.40 8.75
C SER A 169 -10.82 5.08 9.48
N GLY A 170 -9.72 4.99 10.25
CA GLY A 170 -9.26 3.80 10.96
C GLY A 170 -7.79 3.48 10.67
N ASN A 171 -7.15 2.82 11.63
CA ASN A 171 -5.72 2.49 11.62
C ASN A 171 -5.43 1.16 10.89
N ASN A 172 -5.81 1.01 9.63
CA ASN A 172 -5.43 -0.13 8.78
C ASN A 172 -5.50 0.25 7.29
N GLU A 173 -4.90 -0.54 6.40
CA GLU A 173 -4.84 -0.21 4.97
C GLU A 173 -6.23 -0.12 4.32
N TYR A 174 -7.20 -0.94 4.75
CA TYR A 174 -8.57 -0.84 4.27
C TYR A 174 -9.14 0.57 4.52
N CYS A 175 -9.03 1.05 5.75
CA CYS A 175 -9.53 2.34 6.19
C CYS A 175 -8.74 3.51 5.57
N VAL A 176 -7.41 3.47 5.61
CA VAL A 176 -6.54 4.50 5.04
C VAL A 176 -6.85 4.72 3.56
N ASN A 177 -7.01 3.65 2.78
CA ASN A 177 -7.23 3.75 1.34
C ASN A 177 -8.69 4.11 0.97
N ILE A 178 -9.58 4.35 1.95
CA ILE A 178 -10.86 5.04 1.69
C ILE A 178 -10.56 6.43 1.10
N ASN A 179 -9.68 7.19 1.77
CA ASN A 179 -9.34 8.57 1.41
C ASN A 179 -7.98 8.71 0.69
N TYR A 180 -7.05 7.75 0.86
CA TYR A 180 -5.68 7.89 0.34
C TYR A 180 -5.57 7.71 -1.18
N ALA A 181 -6.35 6.79 -1.78
CA ALA A 181 -6.23 6.46 -3.20
C ALA A 181 -7.59 6.27 -3.86
N SER A 182 -7.80 6.78 -5.07
CA SER A 182 -9.04 6.56 -5.83
C SER A 182 -9.23 5.09 -6.24
N SER A 183 -8.12 4.36 -6.44
CA SER A 183 -8.13 2.97 -6.91
C SER A 183 -8.79 2.01 -5.90
N PRO A 184 -9.68 1.11 -6.36
CA PRO A 184 -10.37 0.15 -5.49
C PRO A 184 -9.47 -0.95 -4.92
N VAL A 185 -8.29 -1.17 -5.52
CA VAL A 185 -7.36 -2.27 -5.19
C VAL A 185 -6.13 -1.80 -4.40
N ALA A 186 -5.97 -0.49 -4.18
CA ALA A 186 -4.77 0.09 -3.62
C ALA A 186 -4.41 -0.46 -2.23
N GLY A 187 -5.39 -0.52 -1.32
CA GLY A 187 -5.18 -1.07 0.03
C GLY A 187 -4.72 -2.52 0.01
N VAL A 188 -5.44 -3.38 -0.71
CA VAL A 188 -5.09 -4.82 -0.86
C VAL A 188 -3.69 -5.01 -1.46
N ASN A 189 -3.33 -4.24 -2.49
CA ASN A 189 -2.01 -4.36 -3.13
C ASN A 189 -0.87 -3.92 -2.21
N LYS A 190 -1.06 -2.86 -1.43
CA LYS A 190 -0.10 -2.43 -0.40
C LYS A 190 0.05 -3.51 0.68
N SER A 191 -1.06 -4.08 1.14
CA SER A 191 -1.06 -5.14 2.15
C SER A 191 -0.41 -6.44 1.69
N PHE A 192 -0.56 -6.82 0.41
CA PHE A 192 0.20 -7.97 -0.13
C PHE A 192 1.70 -7.72 -0.14
N ILE A 193 2.15 -6.49 -0.41
CA ILE A 193 3.57 -6.13 -0.29
C ILE A 193 4.00 -6.24 1.18
N VAL A 194 3.24 -5.68 2.12
CA VAL A 194 3.51 -5.80 3.57
C VAL A 194 3.62 -7.28 4.00
N GLN A 195 2.68 -8.13 3.55
CA GLN A 195 2.72 -9.57 3.79
C GLN A 195 4.03 -10.21 3.28
N GLN A 196 4.46 -9.87 2.06
CA GLN A 196 5.70 -10.38 1.49
C GLN A 196 6.93 -9.90 2.26
N LEU A 197 6.95 -8.63 2.66
CA LEU A 197 8.02 -8.06 3.48
C LEU A 197 8.12 -8.75 4.84
N ARG A 198 7.00 -8.95 5.54
CA ARG A 198 6.95 -9.67 6.82
C ARG A 198 7.46 -11.10 6.69
N ARG A 199 7.07 -11.83 5.63
CA ARG A 199 7.59 -13.18 5.37
C ARG A 199 9.10 -13.19 5.19
N ARG A 200 9.66 -12.25 4.41
CA ARG A 200 11.11 -12.13 4.21
C ARG A 200 11.89 -11.86 5.50
N LEU A 201 11.29 -11.18 6.48
CA LEU A 201 11.90 -10.96 7.80
C LEU A 201 11.83 -12.18 8.72
N ASN A 202 10.84 -13.05 8.52
CA ASN A 202 10.55 -14.18 9.41
C ASN A 202 11.15 -15.52 8.93
N GLY A 203 11.69 -15.59 7.71
CA GLY A 203 12.30 -16.79 7.12
C GLY A 203 11.49 -17.36 5.96
#